data_AF-A0A2I0KJB4-F1
#
_entry.id   AF-A0A2I0KJB4-F1
#
_cell.length_a   1.000
_cell.length_b   1.000
_cell.length_c   1.000
_cell.angle_alpha   90.00
_cell.angle_beta   90.00
_cell.angle_gamma   90.00
#
_symmetry.space_group_name_H-M   'P 1'
#
loop_
_entity.id
_entity.type
_entity.pdbx_description
1 polymer ?
#
loop_
_entity_poly.entity_id
_entity_poly.type
_entity_poly.pdbx_seq_one_letter_code
_entity_poly.pdbx_strand_id
1 'polypeptide(L)'
;MGGALSIASSVLVPEVDAVVAFYGVPSSELADPAKAKAPVQAHFGERDNFVGFSDVTALEEKLKASGVPYEVHIYPGIGHAFMNRSPEGVKRRKSMGMEDEDEAAVQLAWSRFTSWMTRYLSP
;
A
#
# COMPACT_ATOMS: atom_id res chain seq x y z
N MET A 1 3.73 -5.32 7.40
CA MET A 1 2.56 -5.80 8.18
C MET A 1 1.36 -4.86 8.09
N GLY A 2 1.48 -3.58 8.46
CA GLY A 2 0.34 -2.64 8.46
C GLY A 2 -0.44 -2.56 7.13
N GLY A 3 0.24 -2.43 5.98
CA GLY A 3 -0.44 -2.36 4.68
C GLY A 3 -1.33 -3.56 4.37
N ALA A 4 -0.87 -4.78 4.68
CA ALA A 4 -1.66 -6.00 4.50
C ALA A 4 -2.94 -5.99 5.37
N LEU A 5 -2.83 -5.54 6.62
CA LEU A 5 -3.98 -5.41 7.52
C LEU A 5 -4.95 -4.31 7.05
N SER A 6 -4.44 -3.21 6.51
CA SER A 6 -5.27 -2.15 5.92
C SER A 6 -6.12 -2.71 4.77
N ILE A 7 -5.53 -3.45 3.83
CA ILE A 7 -6.30 -4.08 2.74
C ILE A 7 -7.26 -5.13 3.30
N ALA A 8 -6.86 -5.93 4.28
CA ALA A 8 -7.77 -6.90 4.91
C ALA A 8 -8.99 -6.22 5.55
N SER A 9 -8.83 -5.02 6.11
CA SER A 9 -9.96 -4.28 6.69
C SER A 9 -11.00 -3.85 5.66
N SER A 10 -10.64 -3.59 4.40
CA SER A 10 -11.64 -3.26 3.36
C SER A 10 -12.58 -4.43 3.06
N VAL A 11 -12.18 -5.65 3.41
CA VAL A 11 -12.95 -6.88 3.23
C VAL A 11 -13.72 -7.23 4.51
N LEU A 12 -13.02 -7.18 5.64
CA LEU A 12 -13.46 -7.77 6.90
C LEU A 12 -14.20 -6.80 7.83
N VAL A 13 -14.03 -5.49 7.65
CA VAL A 13 -14.60 -4.46 8.54
C VAL A 13 -15.61 -3.61 7.77
N PRO A 14 -16.93 -3.88 7.91
CA PRO A 14 -17.97 -3.16 7.17
C PRO A 14 -18.01 -1.64 7.43
N GLU A 15 -17.51 -1.19 8.57
CA GLU A 15 -17.53 0.21 9.00
C GLU A 15 -16.38 1.05 8.42
N VAL A 16 -15.47 0.45 7.63
CA VAL A 16 -14.37 1.19 7.00
C VAL A 16 -14.85 1.85 5.72
N ASP A 17 -14.75 3.18 5.67
CA ASP A 17 -15.19 3.98 4.51
C ASP A 17 -14.13 4.09 3.41
N ALA A 18 -12.84 3.99 3.75
CA ALA A 18 -11.72 4.05 2.80
C ALA A 18 -10.45 3.42 3.37
N VAL A 19 -9.63 2.84 2.50
CA VAL A 19 -8.36 2.20 2.85
C VAL A 19 -7.21 2.77 2.04
N VAL A 20 -6.09 3.05 2.73
CA VAL A 20 -4.78 3.24 2.10
C VAL A 20 -3.75 2.27 2.70
N ALA A 21 -3.01 1.60 1.83
CA ALA A 21 -2.02 0.60 2.21
C ALA A 21 -0.64 0.93 1.62
N PHE A 22 0.40 0.68 2.41
CA PHE A 22 1.79 0.85 2.00
C PHE A 22 2.52 -0.48 2.08
N TYR A 23 3.12 -0.88 0.94
CA TYR A 23 4.06 -1.99 0.76
C TYR A 23 3.64 -3.27 1.49
N GLY A 24 2.38 -3.68 1.35
CA GLY A 24 1.87 -4.89 1.99
C GLY A 24 0.58 -5.41 1.38
N VAL A 25 0.58 -6.70 1.06
CA VAL A 25 -0.57 -7.46 0.53
C VAL A 25 -0.97 -8.52 1.57
N PRO A 26 -2.28 -8.68 1.88
CA PRO A 26 -2.73 -9.73 2.77
C PRO A 26 -2.58 -11.11 2.12
N SER A 27 -2.29 -12.13 2.92
CA SER A 27 -2.38 -13.51 2.46
C SER A 27 -3.84 -13.86 2.13
N SER A 28 -4.03 -14.81 1.22
CA SER A 28 -5.37 -15.31 0.86
C SER A 28 -6.11 -15.96 2.03
N GLU A 29 -5.38 -16.44 3.04
CA GLU A 29 -5.95 -16.98 4.28
C GLU A 29 -6.52 -15.88 5.18
N LEU A 30 -5.92 -14.69 5.16
CA LEU A 30 -6.37 -13.57 5.98
C LEU A 30 -7.58 -12.87 5.35
N ALA A 31 -7.45 -12.45 4.09
CA ALA A 31 -8.51 -11.76 3.37
C ALA A 31 -8.32 -11.90 1.86
N ASP A 32 -9.43 -11.93 1.14
CA ASP A 32 -9.42 -11.89 -0.32
C ASP A 32 -9.79 -10.48 -0.82
N PRO A 33 -8.83 -9.70 -1.36
CA PRO A 33 -9.10 -8.37 -1.88
C PRO A 33 -10.20 -8.32 -2.96
N ALA A 34 -10.52 -9.44 -3.62
CA ALA A 34 -11.66 -9.51 -4.55
C ALA A 34 -13.02 -9.34 -3.86
N LYS A 35 -13.07 -9.40 -2.53
CA LYS A 35 -14.28 -9.18 -1.71
C LYS A 35 -14.25 -7.83 -1.00
N ALA A 36 -13.37 -6.91 -1.41
CA ALA A 36 -13.30 -5.57 -0.84
C ALA A 36 -14.67 -4.87 -0.98
N LYS A 37 -15.05 -4.14 0.07
CA LYS A 37 -16.29 -3.36 0.17
C LYS A 37 -16.04 -1.86 0.25
N ALA A 38 -14.81 -1.48 0.65
CA ALA A 38 -14.37 -0.11 0.73
C ALA A 38 -13.36 0.20 -0.40
N PRO A 39 -13.30 1.46 -0.89
CA PRO A 39 -12.25 1.92 -1.79
C PRO A 39 -10.84 1.65 -1.26
N VAL A 40 -9.93 1.19 -2.12
CA VAL A 40 -8.54 0.84 -1.75
C VAL A 40 -7.51 1.60 -2.58
N GLN A 41 -6.63 2.36 -1.93
CA GLN A 41 -5.39 2.85 -2.52
C GLN A 41 -4.19 2.06 -1.97
N ALA A 42 -3.26 1.64 -2.83
CA ALA A 42 -2.08 0.87 -2.42
C ALA A 42 -0.79 1.43 -3.04
N HIS A 43 0.30 1.45 -2.27
CA HIS A 43 1.58 2.05 -2.66
C HIS A 43 2.73 1.05 -2.54
N PHE A 44 3.49 0.84 -3.61
CA PHE A 44 4.59 -0.13 -3.67
C PHE A 44 5.82 0.45 -4.33
N GLY A 45 7.01 0.07 -3.86
CA GLY A 45 8.25 0.35 -4.56
C GLY A 45 8.48 -0.65 -5.69
N GLU A 46 9.00 -0.22 -6.84
CA GLU A 46 9.36 -1.11 -7.96
C GLU A 46 10.42 -2.16 -7.55
N ARG A 47 11.33 -1.79 -6.64
CA ARG A 47 12.40 -2.67 -6.13
C ARG A 47 12.00 -3.43 -4.86
N ASP A 48 10.73 -3.38 -4.49
CA ASP A 48 10.20 -4.09 -3.33
C ASP A 48 9.98 -5.58 -3.66
N ASN A 49 11.01 -6.39 -3.45
CA ASN A 49 11.02 -7.81 -3.79
C ASN A 49 10.59 -8.73 -2.64
N PHE A 50 9.79 -8.25 -1.68
CA PHE A 50 9.28 -9.10 -0.59
C PHE A 50 8.20 -10.06 -1.11
N VAL A 51 8.65 -11.26 -1.53
CA VAL A 51 7.80 -12.31 -2.09
C VAL A 51 6.63 -12.62 -1.15
N GLY A 52 5.41 -12.65 -1.71
CA GLY A 52 4.17 -12.91 -0.98
C GLY A 52 3.65 -11.73 -0.16
N PHE A 53 4.43 -10.65 -0.02
CA PHE A 53 4.02 -9.43 0.70
C PHE A 53 3.91 -8.21 -0.21
N SER A 54 4.59 -8.23 -1.37
CA SER A 54 4.64 -7.15 -2.35
C SER A 54 4.21 -7.62 -3.76
N ASP A 55 3.32 -8.61 -3.84
CA ASP A 55 2.76 -9.08 -5.12
C ASP A 55 1.67 -8.13 -5.63
N VAL A 56 2.10 -7.11 -6.36
CA VAL A 56 1.26 -6.01 -6.83
C VAL A 56 0.29 -6.46 -7.92
N THR A 57 0.75 -7.29 -8.86
CA THR A 57 -0.06 -7.75 -9.99
C THR A 57 -1.26 -8.56 -9.51
N ALA A 58 -1.03 -9.53 -8.61
CA ALA A 58 -2.12 -10.35 -8.08
C ALA A 58 -3.10 -9.52 -7.22
N LEU A 59 -2.60 -8.50 -6.50
CA LEU A 59 -3.45 -7.58 -5.77
C LEU A 59 -4.35 -6.77 -6.73
N GLU A 60 -3.78 -6.20 -7.79
CA GLU A 60 -4.51 -5.34 -8.73
C GLU A 60 -5.62 -6.11 -9.45
N GLU A 61 -5.36 -7.35 -9.88
CA GLU A 61 -6.39 -8.20 -10.48
C GLU A 61 -7.57 -8.46 -9.53
N LYS A 62 -7.27 -8.72 -8.26
CA LYS A 62 -8.29 -8.95 -7.24
C LYS A 62 -9.08 -7.68 -6.94
N LEU A 63 -8.42 -6.54 -6.75
CA LEU A 63 -9.10 -5.26 -6.52
C LEU A 63 -10.00 -4.90 -7.70
N LYS A 64 -9.54 -5.15 -8.93
CA LYS A 64 -10.37 -5.00 -10.14
C LYS A 64 -11.61 -5.90 -10.10
N ALA A 65 -11.48 -7.15 -9.67
CA ALA A 65 -12.60 -8.08 -9.54
C ALA A 65 -13.63 -7.68 -8.47
N SER A 66 -13.22 -6.94 -7.44
CA SER A 66 -14.12 -6.49 -6.37
C SER A 66 -15.13 -5.42 -6.81
N GLY A 67 -14.82 -4.68 -7.87
CA GLY A 67 -15.66 -3.59 -8.37
C GLY A 67 -15.65 -2.31 -7.54
N VAL A 68 -14.91 -2.26 -6.43
CA VAL A 68 -14.74 -1.01 -5.66
C VAL A 68 -13.75 -0.07 -6.38
N PRO A 69 -13.84 1.25 -6.16
CA PRO A 69 -12.80 2.16 -6.63
C PRO A 69 -11.44 1.78 -6.06
N TYR A 70 -10.43 1.68 -6.91
CA TYR A 70 -9.08 1.35 -6.47
C TYR A 70 -8.01 2.14 -7.22
N GLU A 71 -6.87 2.32 -6.56
CA GLU A 71 -5.64 2.87 -7.14
C GLU A 71 -4.44 2.07 -6.65
N VAL A 72 -3.59 1.61 -7.57
CA VAL A 72 -2.33 0.95 -7.23
C VAL A 72 -1.18 1.78 -7.82
N HIS A 73 -0.28 2.24 -6.95
CA HIS A 73 0.82 3.12 -7.29
C HIS A 73 2.15 2.42 -7.12
N ILE A 74 2.93 2.32 -8.19
CA ILE A 74 4.29 1.78 -8.18
C ILE A 74 5.29 2.93 -8.35
N TYR A 75 6.30 2.98 -7.47
CA TYR A 75 7.32 4.02 -7.45
C TYR A 75 8.65 3.49 -8.05
N PRO A 76 9.11 4.01 -9.19
CA PRO A 76 10.32 3.53 -9.87
C PRO A 76 11.57 3.66 -9.00
N GLY A 77 12.42 2.63 -8.99
CA GLY A 77 13.67 2.63 -8.22
C GLY A 77 13.54 2.57 -6.70
N ILE A 78 12.32 2.55 -6.16
CA ILE A 78 12.05 2.60 -4.71
C ILE A 78 11.94 1.20 -4.12
N GLY A 79 12.53 1.01 -2.93
CA GLY A 79 12.47 -0.24 -2.17
C GLY A 79 11.39 -0.26 -1.08
N HIS A 80 11.36 -1.33 -0.30
CA HIS A 80 10.42 -1.51 0.81
C HIS A 80 10.57 -0.42 1.88
N ALA A 81 9.47 -0.11 2.59
CA ALA A 81 9.44 0.84 3.72
C ALA A 81 9.96 2.27 3.41
N PHE A 82 9.88 2.72 2.16
CA PHE A 82 10.40 4.04 1.73
C PHE A 82 9.79 5.25 2.45
N MET A 83 8.56 5.11 2.96
CA MET A 83 7.90 6.15 3.77
C MET A 83 8.51 6.33 5.16
N ASN A 84 9.32 5.37 5.65
CA ASN A 84 9.95 5.49 6.97
C ASN A 84 11.25 6.32 6.89
N ARG A 85 11.14 7.61 7.22
CA ARG A 85 12.24 8.58 7.23
C ARG A 85 12.91 8.76 8.59
N SER A 86 12.56 7.94 9.60
CA SER A 86 13.26 7.98 10.89
C SER A 86 14.73 7.56 10.72
N PRO A 87 15.67 8.10 11.52
CA PRO A 87 17.09 7.72 11.42
C PRO A 87 17.32 6.20 11.54
N GLU A 88 16.58 5.54 12.44
CA GLU A 88 16.62 4.10 12.63
C GLU A 88 16.03 3.33 11.45
N GLY A 89 14.91 3.82 10.89
CA GLY A 89 14.29 3.27 9.69
C GLY A 89 15.21 3.31 8.48
N VAL A 90 15.83 4.46 8.22
CA VAL A 90 16.79 4.64 7.13
C VAL A 90 18.01 3.71 7.33
N LYS A 91 18.56 3.65 8.56
CA LYS A 91 19.66 2.74 8.88
C LYS A 91 19.29 1.28 8.62
N ARG A 92 18.08 0.87 9.00
CA ARG A 92 17.58 -0.50 8.79
C ARG A 92 17.43 -0.81 7.29
N ARG A 93 16.84 0.10 6.51
CA ARG A 93 16.70 -0.08 5.04
C ARG A 93 18.06 -0.25 4.37
N LYS A 94 19.03 0.60 4.72
CA LYS A 94 20.42 0.47 4.24
C LYS A 94 21.06 -0.87 4.60
N SER A 95 20.85 -1.36 5.83
CA SER A 95 21.33 -2.68 6.24
C SER A 95 20.73 -3.85 5.45
N MET A 96 19.60 -3.62 4.77
CA MET A 96 18.90 -4.59 3.93
C MET A 96 19.18 -4.37 2.43
N GLY A 97 20.17 -3.53 2.09
CA GLY A 97 20.57 -3.25 0.70
C GLY A 97 19.70 -2.24 -0.04
N MET A 98 18.79 -1.55 0.66
CA MET A 98 17.96 -0.49 0.10
C MET A 98 18.64 0.87 0.36
N GLU A 99 19.31 1.38 -0.65
CA GLU A 99 20.00 2.68 -0.60
C GLU A 99 19.14 3.83 -1.14
N ASP A 100 17.92 3.54 -1.61
CA ASP A 100 17.03 4.53 -2.18
C ASP A 100 16.53 5.52 -1.13
N GLU A 101 16.77 6.80 -1.40
CA GLU A 101 16.31 7.94 -0.63
C GLU A 101 15.74 8.99 -1.58
N ASP A 102 14.48 8.83 -1.94
CA ASP A 102 13.79 9.74 -2.84
C ASP A 102 12.69 10.49 -2.07
N GLU A 103 13.00 11.73 -1.70
CA GLU A 103 12.05 12.61 -1.03
C GLU A 103 10.85 12.94 -1.94
N ALA A 104 11.04 13.04 -3.25
CA ALA A 104 9.94 13.34 -4.17
C ALA A 104 8.94 12.18 -4.24
N ALA A 105 9.41 10.93 -4.23
CA ALA A 105 8.53 9.76 -4.15
C ALA A 105 7.70 9.74 -2.86
N VAL A 106 8.30 10.10 -1.72
CA VAL A 106 7.63 10.20 -0.42
C VAL A 106 6.57 11.30 -0.44
N GLN A 107 6.91 12.50 -0.92
CA GLN A 107 5.96 13.62 -1.02
C GLN A 107 4.81 13.30 -1.98
N LEU A 108 5.09 12.64 -3.09
CA LEU A 108 4.07 12.18 -4.04
C LEU A 108 3.13 11.15 -3.40
N ALA A 109 3.67 10.21 -2.63
CA ALA A 109 2.85 9.23 -1.90
C ALA A 109 1.97 9.90 -0.84
N TRP A 110 2.47 10.88 -0.10
CA TRP A 110 1.66 11.66 0.85
C TRP A 110 0.57 12.48 0.17
N SER A 111 0.87 13.09 -0.98
CA SER A 111 -0.12 13.83 -1.76
C SER A 111 -1.27 12.93 -2.23
N ARG A 112 -0.95 11.75 -2.76
CA ARG A 112 -1.93 10.74 -3.19
C ARG A 112 -2.79 10.23 -2.03
N PHE A 113 -2.16 9.92 -0.89
CA PHE A 113 -2.86 9.56 0.34
C PHE A 113 -3.84 10.65 0.77
N THR A 114 -3.37 11.89 0.83
CA THR A 114 -4.19 13.03 1.29
C THR A 114 -5.38 13.26 0.35
N SER A 115 -5.13 13.21 -0.97
CA SER A 115 -6.18 13.30 -1.99
C SER A 115 -7.24 12.20 -1.84
N TRP A 116 -6.80 10.95 -1.62
CA TRP A 116 -7.68 9.81 -1.43
C TRP A 116 -8.55 9.96 -0.19
N MET A 117 -7.94 10.26 0.96
CA MET A 117 -8.66 10.43 2.21
C MET A 117 -9.64 11.61 2.13
N THR A 118 -9.23 12.71 1.50
CA THR A 118 -10.12 13.86 1.26
C THR A 118 -11.31 13.46 0.40
N ARG A 119 -11.10 12.66 -0.65
CA ARG A 119 -12.18 12.24 -1.56
C ARG A 119 -13.24 11.39 -0.89
N TYR A 120 -12.86 10.49 0.02
CA TYR A 120 -13.77 9.49 0.58
C TYR A 120 -14.23 9.78 2.01
N LEU A 121 -13.52 10.64 2.76
CA LEU A 121 -13.81 10.92 4.17
C LEU A 121 -14.18 12.37 4.47
N SER A 122 -14.19 13.25 3.46
CA SER A 122 -14.70 14.61 3.68
C SER A 122 -16.23 14.59 3.80
N PRO A 123 -16.81 15.43 4.70
CA PRO A 123 -18.26 15.57 4.85
C PRO A 123 -18.99 16.05 3.59
#